data_AF-A0A6U2JR62-F1
#
_entry.id   AF-A0A6U2JR62-F1
#
_cell.length_a   1.000
_cell.length_b   1.000
_cell.length_c   1.000
_cell.angle_alpha   90.00
_cell.angle_beta   90.00
_cell.angle_gamma   90.00
#
_symmetry.space_group_name_H-M   'P 1'
#
loop_
_entity.id
_entity.type
_entity.pdbx_description
1 polymer ?
#
loop_
_entity_poly.entity_id
_entity_poly.type
_entity_poly.pdbx_seq_one_letter_code
_entity_poly.pdbx_strand_id
1 'polypeptide(L)'
;PPAGVAEAARAAAGGSAGGSDVAGELASTLSLLPVSGAALLAAPLCYICDGPVGVYRLYRSMHARYWCKLHALSPLGGRSPALPMLLKTFETVLQELDPEVVAHVHALGTPVASLAAPWLHTAFSGRLAVEEVLLLWDRVLGLDSLLPLPLLAVAIMCFRRQVILTCQSHAELCASMSDISQLQTVPLLQAVLFQG
;
A
#
# COMPACT_ATOMS: atom_id res chain seq x y z
N PRO A 1 -0.71 -10.03 25.79
CA PRO A 1 -2.17 -10.07 25.52
C PRO A 1 -2.83 -8.73 25.88
N PRO A 2 -3.14 -7.87 24.90
CA PRO A 2 -3.26 -6.45 25.19
C PRO A 2 -4.72 -6.01 25.37
N ALA A 3 -5.11 -5.83 26.64
CA ALA A 3 -6.31 -5.11 27.03
C ALA A 3 -6.23 -3.59 26.70
N GLY A 4 -5.03 -3.05 26.47
CA GLY A 4 -4.80 -1.61 26.28
C GLY A 4 -5.23 -1.03 24.92
N VAL A 5 -5.40 -1.86 23.88
CA VAL A 5 -5.79 -1.36 22.54
C VAL A 5 -7.30 -1.06 22.47
N ALA A 6 -8.10 -1.80 23.24
CA ALA A 6 -9.55 -1.60 23.32
C ALA A 6 -9.93 -0.34 24.12
N GLU A 7 -9.11 0.05 25.09
CA GLU A 7 -9.36 1.20 25.97
C GLU A 7 -9.07 2.54 25.26
N ALA A 8 -8.04 2.58 24.40
CA ALA A 8 -7.76 3.74 23.54
C ALA A 8 -8.89 4.02 22.53
N ALA A 9 -9.59 2.97 22.06
CA ALA A 9 -10.73 3.12 21.14
C ALA A 9 -11.99 3.67 21.84
N ARG A 10 -12.17 3.41 23.15
CA ARG A 10 -13.32 3.92 23.92
C ARG A 10 -13.17 5.38 24.33
N ALA A 11 -11.94 5.86 24.54
CA ALA A 11 -11.70 7.25 24.94
C ALA A 11 -11.97 8.28 23.82
N ALA A 12 -11.94 7.87 22.55
CA ALA A 12 -12.16 8.76 21.40
C ALA A 12 -13.64 9.11 21.13
N ALA A 13 -14.60 8.45 21.81
CA ALA A 13 -16.02 8.60 21.55
C ALA A 13 -16.72 9.71 22.39
N GLY A 14 -16.01 10.38 23.30
CA GLY A 14 -16.58 11.39 24.20
C GLY A 14 -16.05 12.79 23.95
N GLY A 15 -16.65 13.55 23.03
CA GLY A 15 -16.32 14.97 22.83
C GLY A 15 -17.13 15.67 21.73
N SER A 16 -18.28 16.22 22.10
CA SER A 16 -19.12 17.19 21.36
C SER A 16 -18.75 18.62 21.84
N ALA A 17 -18.83 19.75 21.15
CA ALA A 17 -19.26 20.21 19.82
C ALA A 17 -18.63 21.61 19.59
N GLY A 18 -18.54 22.06 18.33
CA GLY A 18 -18.41 23.48 17.99
C GLY A 18 -17.35 23.80 16.92
N GLY A 19 -17.79 24.01 15.68
CA GLY A 19 -16.95 24.53 14.58
C GLY A 19 -17.39 23.99 13.21
N SER A 20 -18.29 24.71 12.55
CA SER A 20 -19.01 24.34 11.33
C SER A 20 -18.15 24.31 10.04
N ASP A 21 -18.54 23.38 9.17
CA ASP A 21 -18.38 23.31 7.70
C ASP A 21 -17.08 22.91 7.00
N VAL A 22 -15.94 22.76 7.68
CA VAL A 22 -14.76 22.07 7.06
C VAL A 22 -14.53 20.66 7.59
N ALA A 23 -15.13 20.32 8.74
CA ALA A 23 -15.01 19.00 9.35
C ALA A 23 -15.92 17.94 8.71
N GLY A 24 -17.06 18.33 8.14
CA GLY A 24 -18.04 17.40 7.55
C GLY A 24 -17.54 16.72 6.28
N GLU A 25 -16.72 17.41 5.49
CA GLU A 25 -16.20 16.87 4.23
C GLU A 25 -14.99 15.95 4.45
N LEU A 26 -14.17 16.24 5.48
CA LEU A 26 -13.09 15.37 5.92
C LEU A 26 -13.60 14.12 6.66
N ALA A 27 -14.71 14.24 7.40
CA ALA A 27 -15.33 13.10 8.09
C ALA A 27 -15.88 12.04 7.10
N SER A 28 -16.34 12.48 5.93
CA SER A 28 -16.93 11.60 4.91
C SER A 28 -15.90 10.68 4.22
N THR A 29 -14.62 11.06 4.21
CA THR A 29 -13.54 10.23 3.64
C THR A 29 -12.90 9.31 4.68
N LEU A 30 -12.94 9.67 5.97
CA LEU A 30 -12.43 8.86 7.07
C LEU A 30 -13.33 7.67 7.43
N SER A 31 -14.64 7.73 7.16
CA SER A 31 -15.59 6.67 7.50
C SER A 31 -15.57 5.45 6.56
N LEU A 32 -14.82 5.51 5.46
CA LEU A 32 -14.71 4.42 4.48
C LEU A 32 -13.39 3.64 4.58
N LEU A 33 -12.45 4.11 5.40
CA LEU A 33 -11.26 3.31 5.69
C LEU A 33 -11.62 2.27 6.74
N PRO A 34 -11.49 0.97 6.47
CA PRO A 34 -11.53 0.00 7.55
C PRO A 34 -10.47 0.43 8.57
N VAL A 35 -10.84 0.53 9.85
CA VAL A 35 -9.94 0.95 10.95
C VAL A 35 -8.62 0.13 10.94
N SER A 36 -8.67 -1.08 10.37
CA SER A 36 -7.49 -1.92 10.12
C SER A 36 -6.47 -1.30 9.16
N GLY A 37 -6.89 -0.60 8.10
CA GLY A 37 -5.99 0.02 7.13
C GLY A 37 -5.16 1.17 7.73
N ALA A 38 -5.81 2.04 8.51
CA ALA A 38 -5.11 3.12 9.22
C ALA A 38 -4.15 2.58 10.28
N ALA A 39 -4.57 1.57 11.04
CA ALA A 39 -3.72 0.93 12.04
C ALA A 39 -2.49 0.26 11.39
N LEU A 40 -2.67 -0.41 10.25
CA LEU A 40 -1.56 -0.99 9.48
C LEU A 40 -0.57 0.07 9.03
N LEU A 41 -1.02 1.23 8.55
CA LEU A 41 -0.13 2.33 8.14
C LEU A 41 0.57 3.03 9.32
N ALA A 42 0.02 2.95 10.53
CA ALA A 42 0.67 3.47 11.73
C ALA A 42 1.67 2.48 12.35
N ALA A 43 1.45 1.17 12.21
CA ALA A 43 2.21 0.14 12.92
C ALA A 43 3.74 0.17 12.68
N PRO A 44 4.27 0.34 11.44
CA PRO A 44 5.71 0.43 11.21
C PRO A 44 6.35 1.62 11.92
N LEU A 45 5.62 2.72 12.11
CA LEU A 45 6.14 3.93 12.75
C LEU A 45 6.39 3.72 14.25
N CYS A 46 5.72 2.77 14.87
CA CYS A 46 5.96 2.37 16.26
C CYS A 46 7.36 1.78 16.48
N TYR A 47 8.06 1.34 15.42
CA TYR A 47 9.44 0.85 15.50
C TYR A 47 10.47 1.99 15.44
N ILE A 48 10.07 3.18 14.99
CA ILE A 48 10.96 4.34 14.83
C ILE A 48 10.75 5.36 15.96
N CYS A 49 9.49 5.58 16.35
CA CYS A 49 9.13 6.65 17.28
C CYS A 49 9.01 6.14 18.72
N ASP A 50 9.65 6.87 19.64
CA ASP A 50 9.50 6.66 21.08
C ASP A 50 8.14 7.24 21.56
N GLY A 51 7.10 6.40 21.50
CA GLY A 51 5.80 6.69 22.08
C GLY A 51 4.72 7.23 21.12
N PRO A 52 3.46 7.25 21.58
CA PRO A 52 2.29 7.42 20.70
C PRO A 52 2.18 8.82 20.08
N VAL A 53 2.70 9.85 20.75
CA VAL A 53 2.68 11.23 20.24
C VAL A 53 3.56 11.37 19.00
N GLY A 54 4.74 10.76 19.01
CA GLY A 54 5.66 10.74 17.86
C GLY A 54 5.05 10.01 16.67
N VAL A 55 4.52 8.80 16.93
CA VAL A 55 3.82 7.99 15.92
C VAL A 55 2.68 8.77 15.28
N TYR A 56 1.81 9.39 16.08
CA TYR A 56 0.70 10.17 15.54
C TYR A 56 1.16 11.36 14.70
N ARG A 57 2.19 12.10 15.13
CA ARG A 57 2.75 13.26 14.40
C ARG A 57 3.36 12.85 13.06
N LEU A 58 4.08 11.74 13.02
CA LEU A 58 4.67 11.23 11.79
C LEU A 58 3.57 10.67 10.86
N TYR A 59 2.66 9.87 11.42
CA TYR A 59 1.51 9.32 10.69
C TYR A 59 0.67 10.41 10.03
N ARG A 60 0.23 11.44 10.77
CA ARG A 60 -0.59 12.52 10.20
C ARG A 60 0.12 13.23 9.04
N SER A 61 1.44 13.38 9.14
CA SER A 61 2.24 14.11 8.15
C SER A 61 2.41 13.28 6.88
N MET A 62 2.71 11.99 7.02
CA MET A 62 2.75 11.05 5.90
C MET A 62 1.37 10.84 5.28
N HIS A 63 0.33 10.73 6.09
CA HIS A 63 -1.02 10.48 5.63
C HIS A 63 -1.55 11.65 4.80
N ALA A 64 -1.42 12.89 5.29
CA ALA A 64 -1.87 14.08 4.57
C ALA A 64 -1.15 14.26 3.21
N ARG A 65 0.11 13.81 3.11
CA ARG A 65 0.92 13.98 1.90
C ARG A 65 0.83 12.81 0.92
N TYR A 66 0.77 11.58 1.42
CA TYR A 66 0.93 10.35 0.65
C TYR A 66 -0.24 9.38 0.84
N TRP A 67 -0.52 8.94 2.06
CA TRP A 67 -1.43 7.80 2.26
C TRP A 67 -2.89 8.11 1.92
N CYS A 68 -3.34 9.36 2.08
CA CYS A 68 -4.67 9.76 1.64
C CYS A 68 -4.90 9.51 0.13
N LYS A 69 -3.85 9.58 -0.70
CA LYS A 69 -3.93 9.35 -2.15
C LYS A 69 -4.09 7.87 -2.50
N LEU A 70 -3.69 6.97 -1.62
CA LEU A 70 -3.91 5.52 -1.78
C LEU A 70 -5.37 5.14 -1.59
N HIS A 71 -6.19 6.04 -1.02
CA HIS A 71 -7.60 5.82 -0.75
C HIS A 71 -8.51 6.76 -1.54
N ALA A 72 -7.92 7.70 -2.29
CA ALA A 72 -8.64 8.61 -3.16
C ALA A 72 -8.89 8.02 -4.54
N LEU A 73 -10.11 8.17 -5.05
CA LEU A 73 -10.51 7.77 -6.40
C LEU A 73 -10.20 8.83 -7.46
N SER A 74 -10.07 10.10 -7.05
CA SER A 74 -9.82 11.21 -7.98
C SER A 74 -8.38 11.70 -7.90
N PRO A 75 -7.71 11.97 -9.03
CA PRO A 75 -6.44 12.68 -9.07
C PRO A 75 -6.70 14.17 -8.77
N LEU A 76 -7.01 14.50 -7.51
CA LEU A 76 -7.09 15.88 -7.06
C LEU A 76 -5.69 16.52 -7.10
N GLY A 77 -5.31 17.06 -8.26
CA GLY A 77 -4.33 18.14 -8.46
C GLY A 77 -2.96 18.04 -7.79
N GLY A 78 -2.52 16.85 -7.34
CA GLY A 78 -1.30 16.67 -6.56
C GLY A 78 -0.09 16.24 -7.40
N ARG A 79 1.12 16.48 -6.87
CA ARG A 79 2.41 16.08 -7.50
C ARG A 79 2.63 14.56 -7.61
N SER A 80 1.79 13.73 -6.96
CA SER A 80 1.89 12.27 -6.96
C SER A 80 0.53 11.64 -7.29
N PRO A 81 0.49 10.56 -8.10
CA PRO A 81 -0.74 9.93 -8.55
C PRO A 81 -1.57 9.31 -7.41
N ALA A 82 -2.89 9.26 -7.61
CA ALA A 82 -3.83 8.54 -6.75
C ALA A 82 -3.89 7.04 -7.09
N LEU A 83 -4.56 6.23 -6.25
CA LEU A 83 -4.59 4.77 -6.38
C LEU A 83 -4.92 4.25 -7.80
N PRO A 84 -5.95 4.75 -8.52
CA PRO A 84 -6.26 4.25 -9.86
C PRO A 84 -5.10 4.45 -10.85
N MET A 85 -4.42 5.60 -10.75
CA MET A 85 -3.26 5.90 -11.58
C MET A 85 -2.05 5.03 -11.20
N LEU A 86 -1.84 4.73 -9.92
CA LEU A 86 -0.80 3.81 -9.47
C LEU A 86 -1.03 2.38 -9.98
N LEU A 87 -2.28 1.91 -9.92
CA LEU A 87 -2.67 0.61 -10.48
C LEU A 87 -2.46 0.58 -12.00
N LYS A 88 -2.81 1.67 -12.68
CA LYS A 88 -2.55 1.78 -14.12
C LYS A 88 -1.06 1.76 -14.44
N THR A 89 -0.23 2.47 -13.67
CA THR A 89 1.22 2.43 -13.82
C THR A 89 1.76 1.02 -13.62
N PHE A 90 1.30 0.31 -12.58
CA PHE A 90 1.65 -1.08 -12.35
C PHE A 90 1.31 -1.97 -13.55
N GLU A 91 0.09 -1.89 -14.07
CA GLU A 91 -0.33 -2.68 -15.24
C GLU A 91 0.48 -2.37 -16.48
N THR A 92 0.69 -1.10 -16.80
CA THR A 92 1.45 -0.68 -17.99
C THR A 92 2.90 -1.16 -17.91
N VAL A 93 3.58 -0.94 -16.78
CA VAL A 93 4.98 -1.34 -16.63
C VAL A 93 5.12 -2.86 -16.63
N LEU A 94 4.20 -3.59 -15.98
CA LEU A 94 4.23 -5.05 -16.02
C LEU A 94 3.98 -5.59 -17.43
N GLN A 95 3.06 -4.98 -18.19
CA GLN A 95 2.80 -5.35 -19.58
C GLN A 95 4.02 -5.14 -20.49
N GLU A 96 4.83 -4.11 -20.21
CA GLU A 96 6.07 -3.83 -20.94
C GLU A 96 7.20 -4.81 -20.58
N LEU A 97 7.36 -5.15 -19.29
CA LEU A 97 8.44 -6.02 -18.82
C LEU A 97 8.15 -7.51 -19.00
N ASP A 98 6.89 -7.92 -18.77
CA ASP A 98 6.49 -9.32 -18.78
C ASP A 98 5.05 -9.50 -19.33
N PRO A 99 4.87 -9.39 -20.66
CA PRO A 99 3.57 -9.55 -21.30
C PRO A 99 3.00 -10.98 -21.16
N GLU A 100 3.85 -11.98 -20.97
CA GLU A 100 3.44 -13.38 -20.86
C GLU A 100 2.74 -13.65 -19.53
N VAL A 101 3.29 -13.13 -18.42
CA VAL A 101 2.63 -13.18 -17.11
C VAL A 101 1.28 -12.48 -17.17
N VAL A 102 1.20 -11.31 -17.81
CA VAL A 102 -0.07 -10.59 -17.95
C VAL A 102 -1.09 -11.39 -18.75
N ALA A 103 -0.69 -11.98 -19.88
CA ALA A 103 -1.57 -12.80 -20.70
C ALA A 103 -2.09 -14.03 -19.93
N HIS A 104 -1.23 -14.70 -19.16
CA HIS A 104 -1.61 -15.85 -18.34
C HIS A 104 -2.60 -15.48 -17.23
N VAL A 105 -2.33 -14.41 -16.49
CA VAL A 105 -3.23 -13.91 -15.43
C VAL A 105 -4.60 -13.53 -16.00
N HIS A 106 -4.64 -12.90 -17.19
CA HIS A 106 -5.88 -12.63 -17.89
C HIS A 106 -6.60 -13.89 -18.37
N ALA A 107 -5.88 -14.92 -18.83
CA ALA A 107 -6.45 -16.21 -19.21
C ALA A 107 -7.13 -16.93 -18.04
N LEU A 108 -6.62 -16.72 -16.82
CA LEU A 108 -7.25 -17.16 -15.57
C LEU A 108 -8.45 -16.30 -15.13
N GLY A 109 -8.87 -15.33 -15.95
CA GLY A 109 -10.03 -14.46 -15.69
C GLY A 109 -9.80 -13.40 -14.61
N THR A 110 -8.54 -13.09 -14.30
CA THR A 110 -8.19 -12.16 -13.21
C THR A 110 -7.66 -10.84 -13.77
N PRO A 111 -8.22 -9.67 -13.38
CA PRO A 111 -7.63 -8.39 -13.74
C PRO A 111 -6.32 -8.19 -12.97
N VAL A 112 -5.23 -7.89 -13.66
CA VAL A 112 -3.89 -7.84 -13.05
C VAL A 112 -3.80 -6.80 -11.93
N ALA A 113 -4.41 -5.61 -12.09
CA ALA A 113 -4.47 -4.60 -11.02
C ALA A 113 -5.07 -5.14 -9.70
N SER A 114 -5.99 -6.10 -9.74
CA SER A 114 -6.60 -6.64 -8.52
C SER A 114 -5.61 -7.39 -7.63
N LEU A 115 -4.51 -7.91 -8.20
CA LEU A 115 -3.45 -8.58 -7.44
C LEU A 115 -2.62 -7.59 -6.64
N ALA A 116 -2.36 -6.40 -7.20
CA ALA A 116 -1.55 -5.36 -6.57
C ALA A 116 -2.35 -4.43 -5.65
N ALA A 117 -3.66 -4.26 -5.87
CA ALA A 117 -4.49 -3.35 -5.08
C ALA A 117 -4.40 -3.57 -3.56
N PRO A 118 -4.41 -4.81 -3.04
CA PRO A 118 -4.29 -5.06 -1.61
C PRO A 118 -2.91 -4.73 -1.03
N TRP A 119 -1.88 -4.60 -1.87
CA TRP A 119 -0.54 -4.16 -1.45
C TRP A 119 -0.44 -2.64 -1.49
N LEU A 120 -0.91 -2.02 -2.57
CA LEU A 120 -0.86 -0.58 -2.74
C LEU A 120 -1.75 0.14 -1.72
N HIS A 121 -2.93 -0.38 -1.41
CA HIS A 121 -3.86 0.22 -0.45
C HIS A 121 -3.26 0.36 0.97
N THR A 122 -2.36 -0.55 1.36
CA THR A 122 -1.68 -0.52 2.67
C THR A 122 -0.22 -0.09 2.58
N ALA A 123 0.23 0.40 1.42
CA ALA A 123 1.64 0.70 1.15
C ALA A 123 2.59 -0.43 1.59
N PHE A 124 2.19 -1.68 1.32
CA PHE A 124 2.83 -2.94 1.73
C PHE A 124 2.90 -3.22 3.24
N SER A 125 2.36 -2.34 4.08
CA SER A 125 2.26 -2.60 5.51
C SER A 125 1.36 -3.79 5.80
N GLY A 126 1.80 -4.63 6.74
CA GLY A 126 1.16 -5.90 7.10
C GLY A 126 1.39 -7.04 6.10
N ARG A 127 2.17 -6.81 5.04
CA ARG A 127 2.49 -7.83 4.01
C ARG A 127 3.97 -8.14 3.94
N LEU A 128 4.82 -7.12 4.03
CA LEU A 128 6.28 -7.24 4.12
C LEU A 128 6.73 -7.14 5.58
N ALA A 129 7.96 -7.62 5.85
CA ALA A 129 8.66 -7.33 7.10
C ALA A 129 8.78 -5.81 7.32
N VAL A 130 8.74 -5.37 8.58
CA VAL A 130 8.66 -3.94 8.92
C VAL A 130 9.87 -3.18 8.36
N GLU A 131 11.05 -3.77 8.43
CA GLU A 131 12.30 -3.22 7.92
C GLU A 131 12.20 -2.94 6.41
N GLU A 132 11.64 -3.89 5.65
CA GLU A 132 11.45 -3.79 4.20
C GLU A 132 10.39 -2.75 3.82
N VAL A 133 9.34 -2.61 4.64
CA VAL A 133 8.33 -1.55 4.51
C VAL A 133 8.97 -0.17 4.74
N LEU A 134 9.77 -0.02 5.80
CA LEU A 134 10.43 1.24 6.12
C LEU A 134 11.43 1.63 5.03
N LEU A 135 12.19 0.68 4.49
CA LEU A 135 13.06 0.91 3.33
C LEU A 135 12.28 1.38 2.09
N LEU A 136 11.11 0.79 1.82
CA LEU A 136 10.24 1.25 0.74
C LEU A 136 9.74 2.68 0.98
N TRP A 137 9.33 2.98 2.22
CA TRP A 137 8.81 4.29 2.59
C TRP A 137 9.88 5.37 2.56
N ASP A 138 11.13 5.06 2.89
CA ASP A 138 12.27 5.97 2.73
C ASP A 138 12.43 6.40 1.27
N ARG A 139 12.18 5.51 0.31
CA ARG A 139 12.22 5.84 -1.13
C ARG A 139 11.04 6.71 -1.55
N VAL A 140 9.85 6.46 -1.00
CA VAL A 140 8.68 7.33 -1.20
C VAL A 140 8.96 8.75 -0.68
N LEU A 141 9.53 8.85 0.51
CA LEU A 141 9.91 10.13 1.12
C LEU A 141 11.02 10.83 0.34
N GLY A 142 12.07 10.10 -0.03
CA GLY A 142 13.23 10.64 -0.75
C GLY A 142 12.90 11.13 -2.15
N LEU A 143 11.94 10.48 -2.83
CA LEU A 143 11.48 10.88 -4.17
C LEU A 143 10.26 11.81 -4.15
N ASP A 144 9.66 12.05 -2.98
CA ASP A 144 8.38 12.76 -2.85
C ASP A 144 7.28 12.19 -3.78
N SER A 145 7.23 10.87 -3.94
CA SER A 145 6.40 10.20 -4.94
C SER A 145 5.98 8.80 -4.50
N LEU A 146 4.74 8.42 -4.85
CA LEU A 146 4.20 7.08 -4.60
C LEU A 146 4.62 6.03 -5.64
N LEU A 147 5.34 6.42 -6.70
CA LEU A 147 5.80 5.52 -7.77
C LEU A 147 6.64 4.30 -7.31
N PRO A 148 7.42 4.34 -6.22
CA PRO A 148 8.11 3.15 -5.73
C PRO A 148 7.16 1.99 -5.39
N LEU A 149 5.91 2.28 -5.00
CA LEU A 149 4.93 1.26 -4.63
C LEU A 149 4.52 0.37 -5.83
N PRO A 150 4.00 0.90 -6.96
CA PRO A 150 3.69 0.07 -8.12
C PRO A 150 4.93 -0.59 -8.72
N LEU A 151 6.10 0.07 -8.69
CA LEU A 151 7.35 -0.55 -9.18
C LEU A 151 7.74 -1.79 -8.36
N LEU A 152 7.60 -1.74 -7.03
CA LEU A 152 7.82 -2.93 -6.21
C LEU A 152 6.79 -4.02 -6.52
N ALA A 153 5.51 -3.66 -6.72
CA ALA A 153 4.49 -4.63 -7.11
C ALA A 153 4.84 -5.33 -8.44
N VAL A 154 5.32 -4.59 -9.43
CA VAL A 154 5.82 -5.16 -10.69
C VAL A 154 7.00 -6.10 -10.44
N ALA A 155 7.99 -5.66 -9.64
CA ALA A 155 9.15 -6.48 -9.31
C ALA A 155 8.77 -7.81 -8.66
N ILE A 156 7.77 -7.81 -7.78
CA ILE A 156 7.24 -9.02 -7.14
C ILE A 156 6.62 -9.96 -8.18
N MET A 157 5.84 -9.43 -9.13
CA MET A 157 5.24 -10.22 -10.20
C MET A 157 6.30 -10.85 -11.10
N CYS A 158 7.29 -10.07 -11.53
CA CYS A 158 8.41 -10.57 -12.35
C CYS A 158 9.24 -11.62 -11.59
N PHE A 159 9.52 -11.38 -10.30
CA PHE A 159 10.24 -12.34 -9.46
C PHE A 159 9.47 -13.67 -9.31
N ARG A 160 8.14 -13.62 -9.21
CA ARG A 160 7.27 -14.81 -9.09
C ARG A 160 6.81 -15.38 -10.42
N ARG A 161 7.34 -14.91 -11.55
CA ARG A 161 6.95 -15.33 -12.91
C ARG A 161 6.73 -16.83 -13.05
N GLN A 162 7.72 -17.64 -12.66
CA GLN A 162 7.65 -19.10 -12.83
C GLN A 162 6.50 -19.72 -12.03
N VAL A 163 6.24 -19.21 -10.83
CA VAL A 163 5.10 -19.67 -10.01
C VAL A 163 3.79 -19.27 -10.68
N ILE A 164 3.68 -18.03 -11.14
CA ILE A 164 2.45 -17.53 -11.78
C ILE A 164 2.09 -18.34 -13.02
N LEU A 165 3.06 -18.62 -13.89
CA LEU A 165 2.85 -19.38 -15.14
C LEU A 165 2.48 -20.85 -14.90
N THR A 166 2.76 -21.39 -13.72
CA THR A 166 2.35 -22.76 -13.35
C THR A 166 0.97 -22.84 -12.70
N CYS A 167 0.40 -21.72 -12.24
CA CYS A 167 -0.95 -21.69 -11.69
C CYS A 167 -1.99 -22.00 -12.76
N GLN A 168 -2.94 -22.87 -12.44
CA GLN A 168 -4.03 -23.27 -13.35
C GLN A 168 -5.39 -22.70 -12.95
N SER A 169 -5.48 -22.07 -11.78
CA SER A 169 -6.71 -21.47 -11.28
C SER A 169 -6.48 -20.13 -10.60
N HIS A 170 -7.53 -19.31 -10.54
CA HIS A 170 -7.54 -18.05 -9.80
C HIS A 170 -7.19 -18.25 -8.30
N ALA A 171 -7.67 -19.33 -7.68
CA ALA A 171 -7.41 -19.62 -6.28
C ALA A 171 -5.93 -19.89 -5.99
N GLU A 172 -5.26 -20.68 -6.85
CA GLU A 172 -3.82 -20.93 -6.76
C GLU A 172 -3.01 -19.65 -6.95
N LEU A 173 -3.42 -18.80 -7.90
CA LEU A 173 -2.79 -17.51 -8.12
C LEU A 173 -2.92 -16.61 -6.89
N CYS A 174 -4.12 -16.47 -6.32
CA CYS A 174 -4.30 -15.67 -5.10
C CYS A 174 -3.51 -16.21 -3.91
N ALA A 175 -3.47 -17.54 -3.74
CA ALA A 175 -2.71 -18.19 -2.68
C ALA A 175 -1.20 -17.94 -2.86
N SER A 176 -0.69 -18.11 -4.08
CA SER A 176 0.73 -17.90 -4.38
C SER A 176 1.16 -16.44 -4.25
N MET A 177 0.24 -15.48 -4.31
CA MET A 177 0.51 -14.04 -4.13
C MET A 177 0.19 -13.52 -2.73
N SER A 178 -0.34 -14.36 -1.83
CA SER A 178 -0.80 -13.94 -0.50
C SER A 178 0.33 -13.64 0.49
N ASP A 179 1.36 -14.51 0.52
CA ASP A 179 2.52 -14.36 1.40
C ASP A 179 3.70 -13.77 0.62
N ILE A 180 4.08 -12.54 0.96
CA ILE A 180 5.26 -11.86 0.43
C ILE A 180 6.24 -11.45 1.54
N SER A 181 6.08 -11.97 2.75
CA SER A 181 6.78 -11.51 3.95
C SER A 181 8.31 -11.63 3.89
N GLN A 182 8.82 -12.58 3.10
CA GLN A 182 10.25 -12.87 2.94
C GLN A 182 10.92 -12.10 1.79
N LEU A 183 10.19 -11.23 1.09
CA LEU A 183 10.74 -10.50 -0.06
C LEU A 183 11.55 -9.29 0.39
N GLN A 184 12.68 -9.06 -0.26
CA GLN A 184 13.55 -7.92 -0.01
C GLN A 184 13.23 -6.80 -1.00
N THR A 185 12.82 -5.65 -0.49
CA THR A 185 12.40 -4.48 -1.26
C THR A 185 13.54 -3.95 -2.14
N VAL A 186 14.74 -3.83 -1.60
CA VAL A 186 15.86 -3.16 -2.29
C VAL A 186 16.35 -3.95 -3.51
N PRO A 187 16.67 -5.25 -3.40
CA PRO A 187 17.10 -6.05 -4.54
C PRO A 187 16.02 -6.16 -5.62
N LEU A 188 14.74 -6.27 -5.23
CA LEU A 188 13.63 -6.35 -6.19
C LEU A 188 13.45 -5.06 -6.99
N LEU A 189 13.48 -3.90 -6.32
CA LEU A 189 13.44 -2.62 -7.03
C LEU A 189 14.65 -2.44 -7.93
N GLN A 190 15.84 -2.83 -7.48
CA GLN A 190 17.06 -2.76 -8.30
C GLN A 190 16.97 -3.67 -9.53
N ALA A 191 16.41 -4.87 -9.40
CA ALA A 191 16.21 -5.78 -10.52
C ALA A 191 15.36 -5.12 -11.61
N VAL A 192 14.23 -4.49 -11.27
CA VAL A 192 13.38 -3.84 -12.28
C VAL A 192 14.01 -2.57 -12.86
N LEU A 193 14.70 -1.78 -12.05
CA LEU A 193 15.25 -0.48 -12.49
C LEU A 193 16.56 -0.59 -13.28
N PHE A 194 17.34 -1.65 -13.07
CA PHE A 194 18.67 -1.83 -13.65
C PHE A 194 18.80 -3.09 -14.50
N GLN A 195 17.71 -3.81 -14.78
CA GLN A 195 17.69 -4.80 -15.86
C GLN A 195 17.66 -4.07 -17.21
N GLY A 196 18.85 -3.65 -17.65
CA GLY A 196 19.16 -3.09 -18.97
C GLY A 196 20.58 -3.45 -19.37
#